data_AF-A0A259RY39-F1
#
_entry.id   AF-A0A259RY39-F1
#
_cell.length_a   1.000
_cell.length_b   1.000
_cell.length_c   1.000
_cell.angle_alpha   90.00
_cell.angle_beta   90.00
_cell.angle_gamma   90.00
#
_symmetry.space_group_name_H-M   'P 1'
#
loop_
_entity.id
_entity.type
_entity.pdbx_description
1 polymer ?
#
loop_
_entity_poly.entity_id
_entity_poly.type
_entity_poly.pdbx_seq_one_letter_code
_entity_poly.pdbx_strand_id
1 'polypeptide(L)'
;MTQNDYSRMEEHLDDMGLEQGPTVVTRWVSFTVADETYALNVLDVQEVLRAAEITPIPGAHPAIRGIINLRGNVVTILDARIFFSLPEKPFDDDSRIMVVELRSGEVAGIVVDSVAEVIALDEEIVNEAKRRQIDYPCRSQRIIGSR
;
A
#
# COMPACT_ATOMS: atom_id res chain seq x y z
N MET A 1 -18.66 -24.87 -56.19
CA MET A 1 -19.34 -24.21 -55.06
C MET A 1 -18.27 -23.43 -54.33
N THR A 2 -18.26 -22.12 -54.55
CA THR A 2 -17.11 -21.23 -54.34
C THR A 2 -17.03 -20.72 -52.90
N GLN A 3 -15.80 -20.39 -52.50
CA GLN A 3 -15.30 -19.70 -51.30
C GLN A 3 -16.09 -18.44 -50.80
N ASN A 4 -17.23 -18.09 -51.38
CA ASN A 4 -17.81 -16.74 -51.33
C ASN A 4 -18.95 -16.56 -50.32
N ASP A 5 -19.33 -17.60 -49.57
CA ASP A 5 -20.37 -17.51 -48.52
C ASP A 5 -19.80 -17.24 -47.11
N TYR A 6 -18.56 -17.66 -46.83
CA TYR A 6 -17.96 -17.44 -45.50
C TYR A 6 -17.45 -16.01 -45.29
N SER A 7 -17.01 -15.32 -46.33
CA SER A 7 -16.56 -13.92 -46.24
C SER A 7 -17.70 -12.93 -45.95
N ARG A 8 -18.95 -13.29 -46.25
CA ARG A 8 -20.12 -12.43 -45.98
C ARG A 8 -20.61 -12.51 -44.52
N MET A 9 -20.11 -13.49 -43.76
CA MET A 9 -20.39 -13.59 -42.32
C MET A 9 -19.29 -12.97 -41.45
N GLU A 10 -18.07 -12.80 -41.97
CA GLU A 10 -16.97 -12.12 -41.26
C GLU A 10 -17.13 -10.59 -41.25
N GLU A 11 -17.74 -9.99 -42.30
CA GLU A 11 -18.00 -8.54 -42.33
C GLU A 11 -19.09 -8.06 -41.35
N HIS A 12 -19.78 -8.97 -40.64
CA HIS A 12 -20.84 -8.59 -39.68
C HIS A 12 -20.42 -8.68 -38.21
N LEU A 13 -19.18 -9.09 -37.91
CA LEU A 13 -18.65 -9.16 -36.54
C LEU A 13 -17.74 -7.97 -36.18
N ASP A 14 -17.31 -7.18 -37.17
CA ASP A 14 -16.60 -5.92 -36.94
C ASP A 14 -17.51 -4.76 -36.47
N ASP A 15 -18.84 -4.95 -36.48
CA ASP A 15 -19.83 -3.97 -36.00
C ASP A 15 -20.25 -4.21 -34.52
N MET A 16 -19.67 -5.22 -33.86
CA MET A 16 -19.78 -5.36 -32.41
C MET A 16 -18.71 -4.51 -31.74
N GLY A 17 -18.90 -3.19 -31.81
CA GLY A 17 -18.11 -2.16 -31.14
C GLY A 17 -18.05 -2.36 -29.62
N LEU A 18 -17.25 -3.33 -29.18
CA LEU A 18 -16.58 -3.27 -27.89
C LEU A 18 -15.48 -2.23 -28.07
N GLU A 19 -15.87 -0.96 -28.00
CA GLU A 19 -14.95 0.05 -27.51
C GLU A 19 -14.47 -0.46 -26.15
N GLN A 20 -13.31 -1.12 -26.15
CA GLN A 20 -12.50 -1.23 -24.96
C GLN A 20 -12.08 0.22 -24.69
N GLY A 21 -12.97 0.97 -24.03
CA GLY A 21 -12.65 2.26 -23.45
C GLY A 21 -11.36 2.10 -22.64
N PRO A 22 -10.55 3.16 -22.49
CA PRO A 22 -9.21 3.03 -21.92
C PRO A 22 -9.29 2.27 -20.60
N THR A 23 -8.79 1.03 -20.59
CA THR A 23 -8.71 0.24 -19.36
C THR A 23 -7.82 1.03 -18.42
N VAL A 24 -8.40 1.53 -17.32
CA VAL A 24 -7.65 2.30 -16.34
C VAL A 24 -6.81 1.31 -15.55
N VAL A 25 -5.59 1.07 -16.04
CA VAL A 25 -4.62 0.19 -15.40
C VAL A 25 -4.00 0.95 -14.22
N THR A 26 -4.33 0.54 -13.00
CA THR A 26 -3.75 1.12 -11.79
C THR A 26 -2.54 0.32 -11.36
N ARG A 27 -1.49 1.02 -10.93
CA ARG A 27 -0.24 0.40 -10.45
C ARG A 27 -0.22 0.34 -8.92
N TRP A 28 0.23 -0.79 -8.41
CA TRP A 28 0.26 -1.09 -6.98
C TRP A 28 1.62 -1.62 -6.56
N VAL A 29 2.10 -1.23 -5.40
CA VAL A 29 3.29 -1.82 -4.76
C VAL A 29 2.82 -2.97 -3.87
N SER A 30 3.22 -4.19 -4.21
CA SER A 30 2.89 -5.38 -3.41
C SER A 30 3.94 -5.61 -2.31
N PHE A 31 3.46 -6.04 -1.15
CA PHE A 31 4.30 -6.36 0.01
C PHE A 31 3.66 -7.48 0.83
N THR A 32 4.46 -8.11 1.69
CA THR A 32 4.01 -9.20 2.54
C THR A 32 4.07 -8.82 4.01
N VAL A 33 3.11 -9.36 4.77
CA VAL A 33 3.09 -9.32 6.22
C VAL A 33 2.64 -10.70 6.71
N ALA A 34 3.53 -11.40 7.40
CA ALA A 34 3.41 -12.83 7.68
C ALA A 34 3.16 -13.63 6.39
N ASP A 35 2.05 -14.37 6.33
CA ASP A 35 1.70 -15.24 5.19
C ASP A 35 0.71 -14.57 4.22
N GLU A 36 0.46 -13.27 4.38
CA GLU A 36 -0.52 -12.52 3.59
C GLU A 36 0.16 -11.46 2.71
N THR A 37 -0.32 -11.36 1.47
CA THR A 37 0.11 -10.35 0.51
C THR A 37 -0.88 -9.19 0.48
N TYR A 38 -0.35 -7.99 0.58
CA TYR A 38 -1.05 -6.73 0.55
C TYR A 38 -0.51 -5.85 -0.58
N ALA A 39 -1.26 -4.80 -0.92
CA ALA A 39 -0.82 -3.83 -1.91
C ALA A 39 -1.29 -2.41 -1.57
N LEU A 40 -0.45 -1.44 -1.91
CA LEU A 40 -0.78 -0.01 -1.82
C LEU A 40 -0.68 0.62 -3.21
N ASN A 41 -1.51 1.63 -3.48
CA ASN A 41 -1.43 2.33 -4.74
C ASN A 41 -0.05 2.97 -4.88
N VAL A 42 0.59 2.83 -6.04
CA VAL A 42 1.93 3.38 -6.26
C VAL A 42 1.99 4.90 -6.03
N LEU A 43 0.87 5.59 -6.22
CA LEU A 43 0.77 7.04 -6.01
C LEU A 43 0.79 7.44 -4.53
N ASP A 44 0.39 6.53 -3.63
CA ASP A 44 0.42 6.77 -2.18
C ASP A 44 1.79 6.44 -1.57
N VAL A 45 2.65 5.71 -2.29
CA VAL A 45 3.98 5.30 -1.82
C VAL A 45 5.02 6.29 -2.31
N GLN A 46 5.62 7.05 -1.38
CA GLN A 46 6.69 8.00 -1.71
C GLN A 46 8.01 7.28 -1.91
N GLU A 47 8.42 6.42 -0.96
CA GLU A 47 9.72 5.76 -0.96
C GLU A 47 9.66 4.40 -0.25
N VAL A 48 10.51 3.45 -0.65
CA VAL A 48 10.72 2.18 0.05
C VAL A 48 12.14 2.15 0.56
N LEU A 49 12.29 2.16 1.88
CA LEU A 49 13.59 2.20 2.55
C LEU A 49 13.91 0.81 3.12
N ARG A 50 15.21 0.50 3.25
CA ARG A 50 15.62 -0.62 4.11
C ARG A 50 15.30 -0.27 5.56
N ALA A 51 15.08 -1.28 6.40
CA ALA A 51 14.95 -1.07 7.83
C ALA A 51 16.18 -0.28 8.35
N ALA A 52 15.92 0.92 8.85
CA ALA A 52 16.91 1.81 9.45
C ALA A 52 16.75 1.82 10.97
N GLU A 53 17.66 2.50 11.67
CA GLU A 53 17.48 2.72 13.11
C GLU A 53 16.24 3.59 13.38
N ILE A 54 15.27 3.01 14.09
CA ILE A 54 14.05 3.70 14.52
C ILE A 54 14.28 4.23 15.94
N THR A 55 14.03 5.52 16.13
CA THR A 55 14.09 6.14 17.46
C THR A 55 12.77 5.89 18.19
N PRO A 56 12.74 5.12 19.30
CA PRO A 56 11.50 4.80 19.99
C PRO A 56 10.87 6.04 20.63
N ILE A 57 9.54 6.09 20.62
CA ILE A 57 8.77 7.15 21.30
C ILE A 57 8.27 6.59 22.64
N PRO A 58 8.68 7.14 23.79
CA PRO A 58 8.20 6.69 25.10
C PRO A 58 6.67 6.84 25.24
N GLY A 59 6.00 5.78 25.70
CA GLY A 59 4.56 5.79 25.93
C GLY A 59 3.69 5.75 24.67
N ALA A 60 4.27 5.55 23.49
CA ALA A 60 3.52 5.35 22.27
C ALA A 60 2.77 4.01 22.26
N HIS A 61 1.73 3.94 21.41
CA HIS A 61 1.00 2.70 21.19
C HIS A 61 1.96 1.60 20.66
N PRO A 62 1.79 0.31 21.02
CA PRO A 62 2.69 -0.77 20.56
C PRO A 62 2.85 -0.87 19.04
N ALA A 63 1.81 -0.49 18.29
CA ALA A 63 1.86 -0.44 16.83
C ALA A 63 2.80 0.64 16.28
N ILE A 64 3.19 1.63 17.10
CA ILE A 64 4.13 2.69 16.74
C ILE A 64 5.51 2.26 17.25
N ARG A 65 6.42 1.92 16.33
CA ARG A 65 7.80 1.59 16.70
C ARG A 65 8.62 2.81 17.05
N GLY A 66 8.26 3.96 16.48
CA GLY A 66 8.88 5.23 16.84
C GLY A 66 8.89 6.21 15.68
N ILE A 67 10.00 6.94 15.53
CA ILE A 67 10.22 7.89 14.45
C ILE A 67 11.55 7.64 13.73
N ILE A 68 11.62 8.09 12.48
CA ILE A 68 12.87 8.26 11.72
C ILE A 68 12.97 9.69 11.22
N ASN A 69 14.20 10.11 10.93
CA ASN A 69 14.44 11.37 10.22
C ASN A 69 14.61 11.07 8.72
N LEU A 70 13.63 11.49 7.92
CA LEU A 70 13.67 11.40 6.47
C LEU A 70 13.88 12.79 5.87
N ARG A 71 15.10 13.07 5.41
CA ARG A 71 15.48 14.36 4.78
C ARG A 71 15.14 15.59 5.61
N GLY A 72 15.27 15.50 6.94
CA GLY A 72 14.94 16.59 7.87
C GLY A 72 13.49 16.56 8.37
N ASN A 73 12.64 15.70 7.83
CA ASN A 73 11.26 15.51 8.27
C ASN A 73 11.15 14.33 9.24
N VAL A 74 10.43 14.53 10.32
CA VAL A 74 10.15 13.46 11.30
C VAL A 74 8.98 12.63 10.80
N VAL A 75 9.24 11.35 10.52
CA VAL A 75 8.24 10.39 10.03
C VAL A 75 7.95 9.36 11.10
N THR A 76 6.67 9.16 11.42
CA THR A 76 6.23 8.15 12.38
C THR A 76 6.25 6.77 11.73
N ILE A 77 6.82 5.78 12.41
CA ILE A 77 6.92 4.41 11.92
C ILE A 77 5.96 3.49 12.65
N LEU A 78 5.07 2.86 11.89
CA LEU A 78 4.15 1.82 12.33
C LEU A 78 4.70 0.42 11.99
N ASP A 79 4.42 -0.57 12.83
CA ASP A 79 4.69 -1.98 12.56
C ASP A 79 3.42 -2.66 12.01
N ALA A 80 3.46 -3.14 10.76
CA ALA A 80 2.30 -3.75 10.14
C ALA A 80 1.85 -5.04 10.85
N ARG A 81 2.78 -5.82 11.41
CA ARG A 81 2.43 -7.05 12.14
C ARG A 81 1.63 -6.71 13.38
N ILE A 82 2.13 -5.77 14.20
CA ILE A 82 1.40 -5.33 15.40
C ILE A 82 0.07 -4.69 15.04
N PHE A 83 0.06 -3.85 14.00
CA PHE A 83 -1.14 -3.18 13.54
C PHE A 83 -2.23 -4.17 13.09
N PHE A 84 -1.84 -5.28 12.46
CA PHE A 84 -2.72 -6.39 12.07
C PHE A 84 -2.91 -7.45 13.15
N SER A 85 -2.42 -7.23 14.38
CA SER A 85 -2.49 -8.19 15.50
C SER A 85 -1.84 -9.55 15.18
N LEU A 86 -0.77 -9.53 14.39
CA LEU A 86 0.05 -10.69 14.03
C LEU A 86 1.26 -10.81 14.98
N PRO A 87 1.86 -12.00 15.11
CA PRO A 87 3.06 -12.19 15.91
C PRO A 87 4.23 -11.30 15.46
N GLU A 88 4.91 -10.70 16.44
CA GLU A 88 6.14 -9.93 16.21
C GLU A 88 7.23 -10.78 15.58
N LYS A 89 7.99 -10.16 14.70
CA LYS A 89 9.18 -10.74 14.08
C LYS A 89 10.30 -9.68 14.13
N PRO A 90 11.54 -10.04 14.50
CA PRO A 90 12.68 -9.15 14.35
C PRO A 90 12.86 -8.73 12.90
N PHE A 91 13.27 -7.49 12.68
CA PHE A 91 13.58 -7.02 11.32
C PHE A 91 14.81 -7.74 10.79
N ASP A 92 14.71 -8.17 9.54
CA ASP A 92 15.75 -8.87 8.79
C ASP A 92 16.13 -8.07 7.52
N ASP A 93 17.00 -8.67 6.70
CA ASP A 93 17.48 -8.05 5.47
C ASP A 93 16.39 -7.85 4.40
N ASP A 94 15.24 -8.52 4.54
CA ASP A 94 14.09 -8.39 3.64
C ASP A 94 13.12 -7.30 4.12
N SER A 95 13.12 -6.99 5.41
CA SER A 95 12.25 -5.99 6.03
C SER A 95 12.44 -4.60 5.41
N ARG A 96 11.33 -3.95 5.08
CA ARG A 96 11.32 -2.60 4.46
C ARG A 96 10.44 -1.65 5.24
N ILE A 97 10.77 -0.36 5.17
CA ILE A 97 9.91 0.73 5.61
C ILE A 97 9.29 1.34 4.35
N MET A 98 7.98 1.16 4.18
CA MET A 98 7.20 1.83 3.14
C MET A 98 6.79 3.21 3.65
N VAL A 99 7.32 4.25 3.03
CA VAL A 99 6.94 5.64 3.32
C VAL A 99 5.75 6.00 2.45
N VAL A 100 4.65 6.36 3.09
CA VAL A 100 3.36 6.62 2.44
C VAL A 100 2.82 7.99 2.80
N GLU A 101 2.14 8.60 1.84
CA GLU A 101 1.38 9.82 2.05
C GLU A 101 -0.07 9.46 2.36
N LEU A 102 -0.54 9.93 3.51
CA LEU A 102 -1.93 9.78 3.89
C LEU A 102 -2.77 10.85 3.18
N ARG A 103 -4.07 10.59 3.04
CA ARG A 103 -5.01 11.57 2.46
C ARG A 103 -5.08 12.90 3.24
N SER A 104 -4.62 12.93 4.49
CA SER A 104 -4.46 14.16 5.29
C SER A 104 -3.28 15.04 4.83
N GLY A 105 -2.40 14.53 3.95
CA GLY A 105 -1.12 15.13 3.59
C GLY A 105 0.02 14.80 4.57
N GLU A 106 -0.25 14.00 5.60
CA GLU A 106 0.76 13.55 6.55
C GLU A 106 1.54 12.36 5.97
N VAL A 107 2.85 12.33 6.24
CA VAL A 107 3.72 11.23 5.82
C VAL A 107 3.92 10.28 6.99
N ALA A 108 3.70 8.99 6.75
CA ALA A 108 3.92 7.91 7.70
C ALA A 108 4.79 6.82 7.07
N GLY A 109 5.51 6.07 7.90
CA GLY A 109 6.23 4.89 7.47
C GLY A 109 5.59 3.63 8.06
N ILE A 110 5.59 2.55 7.29
CA ILE A 110 5.06 1.25 7.69
C ILE A 110 6.16 0.21 7.50
N VAL A 111 6.51 -0.51 8.57
CA VAL A 111 7.41 -1.66 8.49
C VAL A 111 6.64 -2.86 7.98
N VAL A 112 7.17 -3.50 6.93
CA VAL A 112 6.63 -4.71 6.30
C VAL A 112 7.73 -5.76 6.20
N ASP A 113 7.35 -7.03 6.07
CA ASP A 113 8.33 -8.13 6.06
C ASP A 113 9.14 -8.17 4.77
N SER A 114 8.50 -7.89 3.64
CA SER A 114 9.19 -7.73 2.37
C SER A 114 8.33 -6.94 1.39
N VAL A 115 9.00 -6.25 0.47
CA VAL A 115 8.35 -5.64 -0.70
C VAL A 115 8.69 -6.52 -1.90
N ALA A 116 7.67 -6.92 -2.66
CA ALA A 116 7.82 -7.81 -3.80
C ALA A 116 8.03 -7.00 -5.09
N GLU A 117 6.95 -6.65 -5.78
CA GLU A 117 7.02 -5.98 -7.08
C GLU A 117 5.87 -4.99 -7.29
N VAL A 118 6.03 -4.14 -8.31
CA VAL A 118 4.95 -3.25 -8.77
C VAL A 118 4.06 -4.04 -9.73
N ILE A 119 2.81 -4.22 -9.36
CA ILE A 119 1.81 -4.93 -10.16
C ILE A 119 0.87 -3.93 -10.83
N ALA A 120 0.48 -4.23 -12.06
CA ALA A 120 -0.53 -3.50 -12.81
C ALA A 120 -1.83 -4.30 -12.74
N LEU A 121 -2.88 -3.70 -12.18
CA LEU A 121 -4.18 -4.34 -12.03
C LEU A 121 -5.25 -3.50 -12.70
N ASP A 122 -6.14 -4.17 -13.41
CA ASP A 122 -7.37 -3.57 -13.93
C ASP A 122 -8.31 -3.26 -12.76
N GLU A 123 -8.98 -2.11 -12.80
CA GLU A 123 -9.87 -1.67 -11.71
C GLU A 123 -10.97 -2.71 -11.40
N GLU A 124 -11.39 -3.51 -12.36
CA GLU A 124 -12.41 -4.57 -12.18
C GLU A 124 -11.96 -5.69 -11.23
N ILE A 125 -10.65 -5.90 -11.06
CA ILE A 125 -10.08 -6.96 -10.20
C ILE A 125 -9.91 -6.46 -8.76
N VAL A 126 -9.79 -5.14 -8.57
CA VAL A 126 -9.53 -4.53 -7.26
C VAL A 126 -10.84 -4.36 -6.50
N ASN A 127 -11.20 -5.35 -5.69
CA ASN A 127 -12.25 -5.18 -4.69
C ASN A 127 -11.73 -4.34 -3.52
N GLU A 128 -12.48 -3.31 -3.12
CA GLU A 128 -12.20 -2.59 -1.89
C GLU A 128 -12.21 -3.58 -0.71
N ALA A 129 -11.05 -3.81 -0.11
CA ALA A 129 -10.98 -4.49 1.17
C ALA A 129 -11.81 -3.66 2.16
N LYS A 130 -12.84 -4.28 2.76
CA LYS A 130 -13.70 -3.62 3.76
C LYS A 130 -12.84 -2.81 4.70
N ARG A 131 -13.08 -1.50 4.77
CA ARG A 131 -12.44 -0.60 5.73
C ARG A 131 -12.57 -1.20 7.12
N ARG A 132 -11.52 -1.88 7.61
CA ARG A 132 -11.37 -2.11 9.03
C ARG A 132 -11.05 -0.75 9.59
N GLN A 133 -12.08 -0.07 10.09
CA GLN A 133 -11.91 1.14 10.87
C GLN A 133 -11.22 0.70 12.16
N ILE A 134 -9.89 0.65 12.15
CA ILE A 134 -9.14 0.38 13.35
C ILE A 134 -9.09 1.70 14.10
N ASP A 135 -10.09 1.87 14.96
CA ASP A 135 -10.22 3.00 15.87
C ASP A 135 -9.11 2.88 16.93
N TYR A 136 -7.90 3.31 16.57
CA TYR A 136 -6.84 3.51 17.54
C TYR A 136 -7.01 4.89 18.17
N PRO A 137 -7.33 4.97 19.48
CA PRO A 137 -7.43 6.25 20.15
C PRO A 137 -6.01 6.84 20.27
N CYS A 138 -5.61 7.65 19.30
CA CYS A 138 -4.49 8.58 19.45
C CYS A 138 -4.87 9.60 20.53
N ARG A 139 -4.61 9.26 21.80
CA ARG A 139 -4.60 10.25 22.88
C ARG A 139 -3.36 11.11 22.71
N SER A 140 -3.48 12.16 21.89
CA SER A 140 -2.52 13.25 21.85
C SER A 140 -2.49 13.91 23.25
N GLN A 141 -1.53 13.51 24.08
CA GLN A 141 -1.22 14.28 25.28
C GLN A 141 -0.48 15.52 24.82
N ARG A 142 -1.23 16.61 24.72
CA ARG A 142 -0.74 17.98 24.58
C ARG A 142 0.28 18.23 25.70
N ILE A 143 1.57 18.32 25.37
CA ILE A 143 2.58 18.82 26.31
C ILE A 143 2.28 20.31 26.49
N ILE A 144 1.59 20.64 27.58
CA ILE A 144 1.46 22.03 28.03
C ILE A 144 2.80 22.36 28.68
N GLY A 145 3.57 23.26 28.05
CA GLY A 145 4.83 23.74 28.60
C GLY A 145 4.64 24.26 30.03
N SER A 146 5.41 23.71 30.97
CA SER A 146 5.66 24.33 32.25
C SER A 146 6.92 25.20 32.12
N ARG A 147 6.75 26.46 32.53
CA ARG A 147 7.72 27.56 32.53
C ARG A 147 9.07 27.21 33.13
#